data_AF-A0A397FNP6-F1
#
_entry.id   AF-A0A397FNP6-F1
#
_cell.length_a   1.000
_cell.length_b   1.000
_cell.length_c   1.000
_cell.angle_alpha   90.00
_cell.angle_beta   90.00
_cell.angle_gamma   90.00
#
_symmetry.space_group_name_H-M   'P 1'
#
loop_
_entity.id
_entity.type
_entity.pdbx_description
1 polymer ?
#
loop_
_entity_poly.entity_id
_entity_poly.type
_entity_poly.pdbx_seq_one_letter_code
_entity_poly.pdbx_strand_id
1 'polypeptide(L)'
;VYCFGLTDAPSWWRTNITAEVDHMISLHGVNHQEAASAIYSHGIHVLVDLNGHTLHSGLPIFSHRPAPVQMTFLGYPLTTGSAFIDYFIVDPASASPLHVHDSFSEKVIYLPHNYIVNDHKQYEDVAVHLALRPHLLKSLRRTLESQRYASYQSLFDTRAFTHAFGRGVLATWERQLGTSSRPNVPAAMHVIVPSSPSAQSYPSSPHAKSTGHVRVILEEVPSEPSPHKVYRQGWTVVNIQPLPHVDLVREMKHLHGIADSSVTAIYSSHALEHCGYGAHAADVEATLAEWFRVLKPGGALFVSVPDLSVLATLFVDPTLTPHERFHVMRMIYGGQVDAHDFHKVGFNKDILNSFLAQAGFCNVTTVRSFGLFQDTSDLVFHNKPISLNVIAKACKPGDDVVSVDLPSPTAT
;
A
#
# COMPACT_ATOMS: atom_id res chain seq x y z
N VAL A 1 -19.03 32.42 7.76
CA VAL A 1 -17.86 31.58 7.48
C VAL A 1 -18.23 30.60 6.38
N TYR A 2 -17.56 30.71 5.23
CA TYR A 2 -17.72 29.77 4.12
C TYR A 2 -16.58 28.77 4.15
N CYS A 3 -16.88 27.47 4.01
CA CYS A 3 -15.89 26.42 3.84
C CYS A 3 -16.02 25.83 2.44
N PHE A 4 -14.91 25.82 1.69
CA PHE A 4 -14.84 25.27 0.34
C PHE A 4 -14.09 23.93 0.37
N GLY A 5 -14.82 22.83 0.25
CA GLY A 5 -14.26 21.48 0.28
C GLY A 5 -13.72 21.05 -1.08
N LEU A 6 -12.42 20.74 -1.17
CA LEU A 6 -11.79 20.21 -2.40
C LEU A 6 -12.06 18.72 -2.62
N THR A 7 -12.57 18.02 -1.59
CA THR A 7 -12.98 16.61 -1.66
C THR A 7 -14.32 16.44 -0.97
N ASP A 8 -15.07 15.41 -1.38
CA ASP A 8 -16.34 15.01 -0.76
C ASP A 8 -16.24 13.72 0.05
N ALA A 9 -15.01 13.31 0.39
CA ALA A 9 -14.79 12.11 1.18
C ALA A 9 -15.53 12.21 2.54
N PRO A 10 -16.37 11.22 2.89
CA PRO A 10 -17.05 11.23 4.16
C PRO A 10 -16.04 11.03 5.30
N SER A 11 -16.10 11.91 6.31
CA SER A 11 -15.30 11.78 7.52
C SER A 11 -16.01 12.46 8.68
N TRP A 12 -15.66 12.05 9.91
CA TRP A 12 -16.15 12.72 11.12
C TRP A 12 -15.80 14.22 11.11
N TRP A 13 -14.60 14.58 10.65
CA TRP A 13 -14.16 15.98 10.51
C TRP A 13 -15.05 16.78 9.58
N ARG A 14 -15.39 16.23 8.40
CA ARG A 14 -16.29 16.90 7.46
C ARG A 14 -17.66 17.16 8.10
N THR A 15 -18.23 16.16 8.78
CA THR A 15 -19.51 16.31 9.48
C THR A 15 -19.46 17.42 10.52
N ASN A 16 -18.40 17.43 11.35
CA ASN A 16 -18.26 18.42 12.42
C ASN A 16 -18.08 19.84 11.86
N ILE A 17 -17.19 20.03 10.89
CA ILE A 17 -16.96 21.34 10.26
C ILE A 17 -18.24 21.83 9.57
N THR A 18 -18.95 20.96 8.84
CA THR A 18 -20.20 21.33 8.16
C THR A 18 -21.28 21.81 9.12
N ALA A 19 -21.29 21.30 10.36
CA ALA A 19 -22.26 21.70 11.38
C ALA A 19 -21.95 23.09 12.00
N GLU A 20 -20.69 23.54 11.94
CA GLU A 20 -20.23 24.78 12.59
C GLU A 20 -20.08 25.97 11.63
N VAL A 21 -19.96 25.72 10.32
CA VAL A 21 -19.82 26.79 9.31
C VAL A 21 -21.18 27.23 8.77
N ASP A 22 -21.32 28.51 8.44
CA ASP A 22 -22.57 29.04 7.86
C ASP A 22 -22.89 28.41 6.50
N HIS A 23 -21.84 28.11 5.71
CA HIS A 23 -21.97 27.52 4.38
C HIS A 23 -20.85 26.53 4.09
N MET A 24 -21.22 25.32 3.67
CA MET A 24 -20.30 24.31 3.14
C MET A 24 -20.53 24.14 1.64
N ILE A 25 -19.51 24.41 0.83
CA ILE A 25 -19.57 24.37 -0.63
C ILE A 25 -18.58 23.32 -1.12
N SER A 26 -19.05 22.33 -1.88
CA SER A 26 -18.16 21.38 -2.55
C SER A 26 -17.60 21.99 -3.84
N LEU A 27 -16.28 21.88 -4.00
CA LEU A 27 -15.55 22.14 -5.23
C LEU A 27 -14.97 20.84 -5.81
N HIS A 28 -15.44 19.68 -5.33
CA HIS A 28 -14.91 18.39 -5.75
C HIS A 28 -15.18 18.13 -7.24
N GLY A 29 -14.14 17.74 -7.99
CA GLY A 29 -14.24 17.48 -9.42
C GLY A 29 -14.43 18.72 -10.30
N VAL A 30 -14.50 19.91 -9.70
CA VAL A 30 -14.60 21.18 -10.41
C VAL A 30 -13.20 21.65 -10.81
N ASN A 31 -13.05 22.16 -12.04
CA ASN A 31 -11.75 22.70 -12.45
C ASN A 31 -11.44 24.04 -11.73
N HIS A 32 -10.18 24.44 -11.71
CA HIS A 32 -9.75 25.58 -10.89
C HIS A 32 -10.41 26.91 -11.26
N GLN A 33 -10.71 27.14 -12.53
CA GLN A 33 -11.32 28.38 -13.01
C GLN A 33 -12.81 28.48 -12.63
N GLU A 34 -13.54 27.38 -12.77
CA GLU A 34 -14.94 27.27 -12.32
C GLU A 34 -15.04 27.39 -10.81
N ALA A 35 -14.13 26.74 -10.08
CA ALA A 35 -14.02 26.84 -8.64
C ALA A 35 -13.77 28.30 -8.19
N ALA A 36 -12.85 29.01 -8.85
CA ALA A 36 -12.61 30.43 -8.58
C ALA A 36 -13.86 31.28 -8.88
N SER A 37 -14.56 31.00 -9.97
CA SER A 37 -15.80 31.71 -10.33
C SER A 37 -16.92 31.48 -9.30
N ALA A 38 -17.02 30.26 -8.76
CA ALA A 38 -17.94 29.93 -7.68
C ALA A 38 -17.59 30.67 -6.39
N ILE A 39 -16.31 30.71 -5.99
CA ILE A 39 -15.88 31.47 -4.81
C ILE A 39 -16.19 32.97 -5.00
N TYR A 40 -15.90 33.52 -6.17
CA TYR A 40 -16.17 34.93 -6.49
C TYR A 40 -17.67 35.27 -6.42
N SER A 41 -18.54 34.39 -6.92
CA SER A 41 -20.00 34.61 -6.91
C SER A 41 -20.59 34.66 -5.50
N HIS A 42 -19.91 34.05 -4.51
CA HIS A 42 -20.27 34.13 -3.09
C HIS A 42 -19.77 35.41 -2.39
N GLY A 43 -19.04 36.30 -3.09
CA GLY A 43 -18.62 37.59 -2.54
C GLY A 43 -17.65 37.47 -1.38
N ILE A 44 -16.73 36.50 -1.43
CA ILE A 44 -15.75 36.25 -0.37
C ILE A 44 -14.74 37.40 -0.28
N HIS A 45 -14.68 38.06 0.88
CA HIS A 45 -13.78 39.20 1.13
C HIS A 45 -12.35 38.76 1.47
N VAL A 46 -12.23 37.71 2.28
CA VAL A 46 -10.96 37.13 2.73
C VAL A 46 -11.00 35.64 2.46
N LEU A 47 -10.10 35.16 1.61
CA LEU A 47 -9.96 33.74 1.32
C LEU A 47 -8.69 33.19 1.98
N VAL A 48 -8.84 32.10 2.74
CA VAL A 48 -7.76 31.49 3.51
C VAL A 48 -7.42 30.14 2.91
N ASP A 49 -6.18 29.99 2.44
CA ASP A 49 -5.60 28.72 2.04
C ASP A 49 -5.17 27.94 3.30
N LEU A 50 -5.63 26.68 3.38
CA LEU A 50 -5.33 25.75 4.47
C LEU A 50 -4.55 24.53 3.97
N ASN A 51 -3.98 24.61 2.77
CA ASN A 51 -3.30 23.48 2.13
C ASN A 51 -1.86 23.83 1.75
N GLY A 52 -1.62 24.98 1.12
CA GLY A 52 -0.33 25.33 0.53
C GLY A 52 0.16 24.28 -0.47
N HIS A 53 1.47 24.02 -0.53
CA HIS A 53 2.08 23.07 -1.49
C HIS A 53 1.99 21.60 -1.02
N THR A 54 0.77 21.14 -0.76
CA THR A 54 0.48 19.74 -0.39
C THR A 54 -0.33 19.02 -1.47
N LEU A 55 -0.58 17.72 -1.26
CA LEU A 55 -1.51 16.96 -2.10
C LEU A 55 -2.89 17.64 -2.10
N HIS A 56 -3.51 17.70 -3.28
CA HIS A 56 -4.80 18.37 -3.51
C HIS A 56 -4.81 19.86 -3.13
N SER A 57 -3.70 20.58 -3.41
CA SER A 57 -3.59 22.02 -3.16
C SER A 57 -4.66 22.84 -3.88
N GLY A 58 -5.25 23.79 -3.16
CA GLY A 58 -6.13 24.81 -3.71
C GLY A 58 -5.41 25.99 -4.38
N LEU A 59 -4.07 26.10 -4.28
CA LEU A 59 -3.30 27.25 -4.76
C LEU A 59 -3.59 27.65 -6.23
N PRO A 60 -3.82 26.72 -7.18
CA PRO A 60 -4.23 27.10 -8.54
C PRO A 60 -5.53 27.91 -8.59
N ILE A 61 -6.48 27.67 -7.68
CA ILE A 61 -7.73 28.45 -7.56
C ILE A 61 -7.41 29.88 -7.10
N PHE A 62 -6.51 30.02 -6.13
CA PHE A 62 -6.05 31.32 -5.63
C PHE A 62 -5.33 32.16 -6.70
N SER A 63 -4.69 31.53 -7.68
CA SER A 63 -4.04 32.23 -8.79
C SER A 63 -5.02 33.05 -9.65
N HIS A 64 -6.31 32.69 -9.66
CA HIS A 64 -7.39 33.45 -10.31
C HIS A 64 -7.88 34.65 -9.48
N ARG A 65 -7.36 34.84 -8.27
CA ARG A 65 -7.72 35.90 -7.32
C ARG A 65 -9.25 36.07 -7.10
N PRO A 66 -9.99 34.99 -6.74
CA PRO A 66 -11.43 35.08 -6.52
C PRO A 66 -11.85 35.91 -5.28
N ALA A 67 -10.91 36.27 -4.41
CA ALA A 67 -11.13 37.19 -3.29
C ALA A 67 -10.10 38.34 -3.30
N PRO A 68 -10.47 39.54 -2.83
CA PRO A 68 -9.57 40.70 -2.83
C PRO A 68 -8.40 40.54 -1.86
N VAL A 69 -8.60 39.85 -0.73
CA VAL A 69 -7.54 39.49 0.22
C VAL A 69 -7.40 37.97 0.26
N GLN A 70 -6.18 37.49 0.04
CA GLN A 70 -5.86 36.07 0.08
C GLN A 70 -4.71 35.82 1.05
N MET A 71 -4.83 34.79 1.87
CA MET A 71 -3.82 34.46 2.86
C MET A 71 -3.66 32.96 3.01
N THR A 72 -2.52 32.52 3.52
CA THR A 72 -2.30 31.12 3.90
C THR A 72 -2.20 30.99 5.42
N PHE A 73 -2.68 29.88 5.94
CA PHE A 73 -2.68 29.58 7.36
C PHE A 73 -2.59 28.07 7.61
N LEU A 74 -1.76 27.69 8.59
CA LEU A 74 -1.68 26.37 9.21
C LEU A 74 -1.21 25.20 8.31
N GLY A 75 -1.85 24.97 7.16
CA GLY A 75 -1.72 23.74 6.37
C GLY A 75 -0.34 23.46 5.78
N TYR A 76 0.40 24.51 5.45
CA TYR A 76 1.76 24.41 4.92
C TYR A 76 2.69 25.32 5.73
N PRO A 77 3.72 24.77 6.41
CA PRO A 77 4.50 25.53 7.39
C PRO A 77 5.64 26.36 6.76
N LEU A 78 5.54 26.71 5.48
CA LEU A 78 6.56 27.46 4.73
C LEU A 78 5.89 28.47 3.79
N THR A 79 6.67 29.44 3.29
CA THR A 79 6.25 30.39 2.25
C THR A 79 5.65 29.66 1.04
N THR A 80 4.54 30.16 0.49
CA THR A 80 3.97 29.64 -0.77
C THR A 80 4.78 30.09 -1.98
N GLY A 81 5.63 31.11 -1.84
CA GLY A 81 6.40 31.70 -2.93
C GLY A 81 5.55 32.33 -4.03
N SER A 82 4.26 32.58 -3.77
CA SER A 82 3.27 32.90 -4.78
C SER A 82 2.83 34.36 -4.70
N ALA A 83 2.93 35.09 -5.82
CA ALA A 83 2.54 36.51 -5.89
C ALA A 83 1.03 36.77 -5.68
N PHE A 84 0.21 35.71 -5.70
CA PHE A 84 -1.23 35.78 -5.50
C PHE A 84 -1.68 35.50 -4.06
N ILE A 85 -0.77 35.15 -3.14
CA ILE A 85 -1.07 35.05 -1.71
C ILE A 85 -0.52 36.31 -1.03
N ASP A 86 -1.39 37.09 -0.41
CA ASP A 86 -1.04 38.41 0.12
C ASP A 86 -0.44 38.34 1.53
N TYR A 87 -0.94 37.41 2.37
CA TYR A 87 -0.53 37.28 3.78
C TYR A 87 -0.26 35.84 4.24
N PHE A 88 0.60 35.69 5.24
CA PHE A 88 0.79 34.45 6.00
C PHE A 88 0.60 34.73 7.49
N ILE A 89 -0.36 34.03 8.10
CA ILE A 89 -0.59 34.05 9.54
C ILE A 89 0.42 33.12 10.25
N VAL A 90 1.19 33.69 11.19
CA VAL A 90 2.22 33.01 11.99
C VAL A 90 2.16 33.43 13.46
N ASP A 91 3.10 32.96 14.28
CA ASP A 91 3.36 33.48 15.61
C ASP A 91 4.87 33.73 15.82
N PRO A 92 5.28 34.44 16.90
CA PRO A 92 6.68 34.76 17.14
C PRO A 92 7.59 33.55 17.40
N ALA A 93 7.04 32.40 17.80
CA ALA A 93 7.79 31.16 18.02
C ALA A 93 8.02 30.40 16.70
N SER A 94 7.05 30.40 15.79
CA SER A 94 7.17 29.77 14.47
C SER A 94 7.95 30.64 13.48
N ALA A 95 7.82 31.95 13.57
CA ALA A 95 8.47 32.91 12.71
C ALA A 95 9.00 34.08 13.54
N SER A 96 10.25 34.02 13.99
CA SER A 96 10.81 35.08 14.84
C SER A 96 10.85 36.43 14.10
N PRO A 97 10.27 37.52 14.65
CA PRO A 97 10.33 38.85 14.02
C PRO A 97 11.76 39.36 13.76
N LEU A 98 12.75 38.83 14.49
CA LEU A 98 14.16 39.17 14.34
C LEU A 98 14.83 38.51 13.12
N HIS A 99 14.25 37.43 12.59
CA HIS A 99 14.86 36.58 11.56
C HIS A 99 13.94 36.34 10.36
N VAL A 100 12.75 36.95 10.34
CA VAL A 100 11.72 36.73 9.31
C VAL A 100 12.01 37.46 7.99
N HIS A 101 12.82 38.51 8.04
CA HIS A 101 13.06 39.38 6.90
C HIS A 101 13.63 38.57 5.72
N ASP A 102 12.98 38.71 4.56
CA ASP A 102 13.27 38.07 3.27
C ASP A 102 13.00 36.56 3.16
N SER A 103 12.49 35.91 4.21
CA SER A 103 12.18 34.46 4.17
C SER A 103 10.79 34.13 3.61
N PHE A 104 9.88 35.11 3.55
CA PHE A 104 8.50 34.94 3.10
C PHE A 104 8.18 35.88 1.94
N SER A 105 7.44 35.36 0.95
CA SER A 105 6.92 36.18 -0.15
C SER A 105 5.68 36.99 0.28
N GLU A 106 4.94 36.46 1.24
CA GLU A 106 3.73 37.00 1.81
C GLU A 106 4.03 38.02 2.92
N LYS A 107 3.10 38.93 3.16
CA LYS A 107 3.15 39.79 4.35
C LYS A 107 2.77 39.00 5.59
N VAL A 108 3.61 39.05 6.61
CA VAL A 108 3.40 38.25 7.82
C VAL A 108 2.40 38.92 8.77
N ILE A 109 1.41 38.16 9.24
CA ILE A 109 0.46 38.55 10.30
C ILE A 109 0.79 37.73 11.54
N TYR A 110 1.06 38.41 12.66
CA TYR A 110 1.40 37.76 13.93
C TYR A 110 0.16 37.56 14.81
N LEU A 111 -0.09 36.31 15.18
CA LEU A 111 -0.97 35.98 16.29
C LEU A 111 -0.25 36.20 17.64
N PRO A 112 -0.99 36.57 18.70
CA PRO A 112 -0.38 36.97 19.98
C PRO A 112 0.29 35.83 20.76
N HIS A 113 -0.07 34.57 20.49
CA HIS A 113 0.42 33.41 21.23
C HIS A 113 0.91 32.32 20.30
N ASN A 114 0.01 31.43 19.86
CA ASN A 114 0.32 30.30 19.00
C ASN A 114 -0.52 30.37 17.73
N TYR A 115 0.10 30.09 16.59
CA TYR A 115 -0.55 29.94 15.30
C TYR A 115 -1.06 28.50 15.08
N ILE A 116 -0.48 27.53 15.81
CA ILE A 116 -1.01 26.17 15.90
C ILE A 116 -2.22 26.17 16.84
N VAL A 117 -3.37 25.74 16.34
CA VAL A 117 -4.60 25.54 17.10
C VAL A 117 -4.88 24.05 17.27
N ASN A 118 -5.14 23.62 18.50
CA ASN A 118 -5.58 22.27 18.83
C ASN A 118 -6.66 22.34 19.92
N ASP A 119 -7.73 21.56 19.79
CA ASP A 119 -8.69 21.37 20.86
C ASP A 119 -8.20 20.27 21.82
N HIS A 120 -7.35 20.67 22.77
CA HIS A 120 -6.86 19.76 23.81
C HIS A 120 -7.99 19.24 24.70
N LYS A 121 -9.06 20.01 24.90
CA LYS A 121 -10.19 19.61 25.74
C LYS A 121 -10.94 18.43 25.13
N GLN A 122 -11.16 18.43 23.81
CA GLN A 122 -11.76 17.28 23.14
C GLN A 122 -10.87 16.03 23.25
N TYR A 123 -9.55 16.17 23.13
CA TYR A 123 -8.63 15.05 23.33
C TYR A 123 -8.64 14.53 24.78
N GLU A 124 -8.65 15.44 25.76
CA GLU A 124 -8.75 15.12 27.17
C GLU A 124 -10.07 14.43 27.51
N ASP A 125 -11.19 14.95 27.02
CA ASP A 125 -12.53 14.38 27.22
C ASP A 125 -12.61 12.97 26.62
N VAL A 126 -12.05 12.76 25.42
CA VAL A 126 -11.94 11.42 24.81
C VAL A 126 -11.03 10.52 25.63
N ALA A 127 -9.87 11.01 26.09
CA ALA A 127 -8.94 10.23 26.91
C ALA A 127 -9.59 9.80 28.24
N VAL A 128 -10.29 10.69 28.93
CA VAL A 128 -11.06 10.41 30.15
C VAL A 128 -12.22 9.45 29.85
N HIS A 129 -12.99 9.70 28.79
CA HIS A 129 -14.11 8.85 28.39
C HIS A 129 -13.67 7.40 28.11
N LEU A 130 -12.53 7.22 27.44
CA LEU A 130 -11.94 5.92 27.13
C LEU A 130 -11.29 5.27 28.36
N ALA A 131 -10.64 6.04 29.24
CA ALA A 131 -10.09 5.54 30.49
C ALA A 131 -11.17 4.95 31.40
N LEU A 132 -12.35 5.58 31.44
CA LEU A 132 -13.51 5.08 32.19
C LEU A 132 -14.23 3.90 31.51
N ARG A 133 -13.86 3.52 30.28
CA ARG A 133 -14.49 2.43 29.51
C ARG A 133 -13.44 1.48 28.90
N PRO A 134 -12.84 0.58 29.71
CA PRO A 134 -11.72 -0.28 29.30
C PRO A 134 -12.06 -1.18 28.10
N HIS A 135 -13.30 -1.65 27.99
CA HIS A 135 -13.76 -2.48 26.88
C HIS A 135 -13.79 -1.70 25.56
N LEU A 136 -14.25 -0.45 25.58
CA LEU A 136 -14.27 0.43 24.42
C LEU A 136 -12.84 0.80 24.00
N LEU A 137 -11.97 1.16 24.95
CA LEU A 137 -10.55 1.41 24.67
C LEU A 137 -9.85 0.18 24.09
N LYS A 138 -10.13 -1.02 24.61
CA LYS A 138 -9.57 -2.29 24.08
C LYS A 138 -10.13 -2.64 22.70
N SER A 139 -11.37 -2.26 22.40
CA SER A 139 -11.96 -2.40 21.07
C SER A 139 -11.29 -1.44 20.09
N LEU A 140 -11.20 -0.15 20.43
CA LEU A 140 -10.55 0.88 19.62
C LEU A 140 -9.07 0.59 19.39
N ARG A 141 -8.33 0.08 20.38
CA ARG A 141 -6.95 -0.38 20.19
C ARG A 141 -6.87 -1.50 19.17
N ARG A 142 -7.73 -2.51 19.26
CA ARG A 142 -7.77 -3.59 18.26
C ARG A 142 -8.14 -3.08 16.87
N THR A 143 -9.10 -2.15 16.78
CA THR A 143 -9.47 -1.50 15.51
C THR A 143 -8.30 -0.68 14.95
N LEU A 144 -7.67 0.17 15.76
CA LEU A 144 -6.50 0.94 15.36
C LEU A 144 -5.30 0.06 15.03
N GLU A 145 -5.07 -1.05 15.74
CA GLU A 145 -4.04 -2.03 15.39
C GLU A 145 -4.35 -2.69 14.05
N SER A 146 -5.60 -3.10 13.81
CA SER A 146 -5.99 -3.66 12.51
C SER A 146 -5.92 -2.65 11.36
N GLN A 147 -6.18 -1.35 11.64
CA GLN A 147 -6.15 -0.28 10.65
C GLN A 147 -4.76 0.36 10.48
N ARG A 148 -3.89 0.29 11.52
CA ARG A 148 -2.47 0.72 11.50
C ARG A 148 -1.66 0.02 10.43
N TYR A 149 -2.07 -1.19 10.06
CA TYR A 149 -1.43 -1.97 9.00
C TYR A 149 -2.19 -1.89 7.66
N ALA A 150 -3.41 -1.35 7.64
CA ALA A 150 -4.23 -1.23 6.43
C ALA A 150 -4.03 0.11 5.69
N SER A 151 -3.70 1.19 6.39
CA SER A 151 -3.27 2.45 5.76
C SER A 151 -1.76 2.43 5.52
N TYR A 152 -1.31 2.58 4.27
CA TYR A 152 0.08 2.61 3.76
C TYR A 152 0.97 3.72 4.33
N GLN A 153 0.99 3.93 5.64
CA GLN A 153 1.95 4.81 6.28
C GLN A 153 2.52 4.06 7.47
N SER A 154 3.56 3.26 7.17
CA SER A 154 4.56 2.89 8.17
C SER A 154 4.92 4.16 8.95
N LEU A 155 4.73 4.15 10.27
CA LEU A 155 5.28 5.19 11.12
C LEU A 155 6.74 5.36 10.73
N PHE A 156 7.13 6.60 10.38
CA PHE A 156 8.43 6.95 9.84
C PHE A 156 9.56 6.18 10.55
N ASP A 157 10.14 5.18 9.86
CA ASP A 157 11.26 4.42 10.39
C ASP A 157 12.49 5.33 10.38
N THR A 158 12.64 6.05 11.50
CA THR A 158 13.66 7.07 11.66
C THR A 158 15.05 6.48 11.47
N ARG A 159 15.27 5.22 11.89
CA ARG A 159 16.56 4.54 11.75
C ARG A 159 16.83 4.19 10.29
N ALA A 160 15.89 3.51 9.62
CA ALA A 160 16.07 3.12 8.22
C ALA A 160 16.18 4.35 7.31
N PHE A 161 15.38 5.39 7.54
CA PHE A 161 15.47 6.66 6.85
C PHE A 161 16.85 7.31 7.05
N THR A 162 17.32 7.45 8.29
CA THR A 162 18.61 8.11 8.58
C THR A 162 19.77 7.37 7.89
N HIS A 163 19.75 6.03 7.89
CA HIS A 163 20.77 5.24 7.20
C HIS A 163 20.67 5.33 5.67
N ALA A 164 19.46 5.25 5.11
CA ALA A 164 19.27 5.34 3.66
C ALA A 164 19.61 6.74 3.13
N PHE A 165 19.18 7.78 3.83
CA PHE A 165 19.50 9.17 3.53
C PHE A 165 21.00 9.43 3.63
N GLY A 166 21.66 8.97 4.70
CA GLY A 166 23.11 9.06 4.86
C GLY A 166 23.89 8.39 3.73
N ARG A 167 23.47 7.19 3.29
CA ARG A 167 24.05 6.52 2.11
C ARG A 167 23.83 7.30 0.82
N GLY A 168 22.66 7.90 0.63
CA GLY A 168 22.35 8.73 -0.53
C GLY A 168 23.23 9.98 -0.63
N VAL A 169 23.45 10.66 0.50
CA VAL A 169 24.36 11.82 0.58
C VAL A 169 25.82 11.40 0.33
N LEU A 170 26.27 10.29 0.90
CA LEU A 170 27.61 9.71 0.64
C LEU A 170 27.82 9.37 -0.83
N ALA A 171 26.87 8.67 -1.46
CA ALA A 171 26.95 8.31 -2.87
C ALA A 171 26.96 9.54 -3.79
N THR A 172 26.24 10.60 -3.41
CA THR A 172 26.24 11.88 -4.13
C THR A 172 27.60 12.56 -4.01
N TRP A 173 28.20 12.58 -2.81
CA TRP A 173 29.54 13.10 -2.56
C TRP A 173 30.63 12.33 -3.32
N GLU A 174 30.58 10.99 -3.30
CA GLU A 174 31.51 10.12 -4.04
C GLU A 174 31.41 10.33 -5.56
N ARG A 175 30.19 10.52 -6.07
CA ARG A 175 29.96 10.84 -7.49
C ARG A 175 30.48 12.23 -7.86
N GLN A 176 30.35 13.22 -6.97
CA GLN A 176 30.89 14.57 -7.16
C GLN A 176 32.43 14.56 -7.18
N LEU A 177 33.06 13.76 -6.30
CA LEU A 177 34.51 13.56 -6.28
C LEU A 177 35.02 12.77 -7.50
N GLY A 178 34.25 11.79 -7.98
CA GLY A 178 34.61 10.97 -9.14
C GLY A 178 34.53 11.70 -10.49
N THR A 179 33.89 12.87 -10.55
CA THR A 179 33.68 13.65 -11.79
C THR A 179 34.61 14.86 -11.93
N SER A 180 35.42 15.18 -10.92
CA SER A 180 36.20 16.42 -10.88
C SER A 180 37.71 16.18 -10.91
N SER A 181 38.34 16.55 -12.02
CA SER A 181 39.80 16.62 -12.16
C SER A 181 40.38 17.86 -11.43
N ARG A 182 40.89 17.67 -10.20
CA ARG A 182 41.86 18.49 -9.40
C ARG A 182 41.36 19.78 -8.71
N PRO A 183 42.11 20.39 -7.74
CA PRO A 183 43.23 19.92 -6.88
C PRO A 183 42.99 20.10 -5.35
N ASN A 184 43.80 19.42 -4.52
CA ASN A 184 43.97 19.62 -3.06
C ASN A 184 42.69 19.65 -2.18
N VAL A 185 42.23 18.47 -1.76
CA VAL A 185 41.44 18.33 -0.53
C VAL A 185 42.26 17.46 0.44
N PRO A 186 42.43 17.85 1.72
CA PRO A 186 43.29 17.13 2.66
C PRO A 186 42.81 15.69 2.86
N ALA A 187 43.76 14.77 2.91
CA ALA A 187 43.50 13.39 3.28
C ALA A 187 42.90 13.30 4.69
N ALA A 188 41.92 12.40 4.84
CA ALA A 188 41.27 11.95 6.06
C ALA A 188 40.14 12.83 6.64
N MET A 189 38.90 12.43 6.35
CA MET A 189 37.86 12.36 7.38
C MET A 189 37.36 10.91 7.44
N HIS A 190 37.95 10.13 8.35
CA HIS A 190 37.44 8.82 8.72
C HIS A 190 36.17 9.00 9.56
N VAL A 191 35.02 8.62 9.04
CA VAL A 191 33.85 8.37 9.89
C VAL A 191 33.95 6.92 10.37
N ILE A 192 34.35 6.74 11.63
CA ILE A 192 34.30 5.46 12.32
C ILE A 192 32.83 5.18 12.66
N VAL A 193 32.26 4.15 12.06
CA VAL A 193 30.96 3.58 12.47
C VAL A 193 31.26 2.45 13.47
N PRO A 194 30.76 2.50 14.72
CA PRO A 194 30.97 1.42 15.66
C PRO A 194 30.23 0.17 15.19
N SER A 195 30.92 -0.96 15.16
CA SER A 195 30.33 -2.28 15.01
C SER A 195 29.36 -2.54 16.17
N SER A 196 28.11 -2.86 15.85
CA SER A 196 27.11 -3.27 16.85
C SER A 196 27.67 -4.38 17.75
N PRO A 197 27.48 -4.30 19.08
CA PRO A 197 27.77 -5.42 19.95
C PRO A 197 26.89 -6.60 19.57
N SER A 198 27.51 -7.78 19.49
CA SER A 198 26.87 -9.08 19.41
C SER A 198 25.61 -9.15 20.25
N ALA A 199 24.48 -9.51 19.62
CA ALA A 199 23.21 -9.72 20.28
C ALA A 199 23.39 -10.74 21.42
N GLN A 200 23.24 -10.26 22.66
CA GLN A 200 23.13 -11.11 23.84
C GLN A 200 21.83 -11.92 23.74
N SER A 201 21.97 -13.21 24.02
CA SER A 201 20.91 -14.18 24.16
C SER A 201 19.95 -13.81 25.29
N TYR A 202 18.65 -13.86 25.01
CA TYR A 202 17.61 -13.89 26.03
C TYR A 202 16.96 -15.28 26.08
N PRO A 203 16.51 -15.73 27.28
CA PRO A 203 16.17 -17.12 27.51
C PRO A 203 14.84 -17.51 26.88
N SER A 204 14.83 -18.71 26.32
CA SER A 204 13.65 -19.44 25.88
C SER A 204 12.69 -19.71 27.03
N SER A 205 11.41 -19.42 26.81
CA SER A 205 10.29 -19.93 27.63
C SER A 205 9.49 -20.95 26.80
N PRO A 206 8.87 -21.96 27.45
CA PRO A 206 8.84 -23.32 26.92
C PRO A 206 7.75 -23.57 25.88
N HIS A 207 8.11 -24.51 25.01
CA HIS A 207 7.31 -25.14 23.98
C HIS A 207 5.83 -25.38 24.32
N ALA A 208 4.95 -24.92 23.42
CA ALA A 208 3.83 -25.72 22.98
C ALA A 208 4.21 -26.34 21.63
N LYS A 209 4.53 -27.64 21.62
CA LYS A 209 4.67 -28.42 20.39
C LYS A 209 3.28 -28.52 19.74
N SER A 210 3.07 -27.77 18.67
CA SER A 210 2.04 -28.05 17.67
C SER A 210 2.74 -28.59 16.43
N THR A 211 2.92 -29.91 16.37
CA THR A 211 3.33 -30.62 15.16
C THR A 211 2.13 -30.80 14.22
N GLY A 212 1.48 -29.70 13.86
CA GLY A 212 0.48 -29.66 12.79
C GLY A 212 1.15 -29.12 11.52
N HIS A 213 1.11 -29.88 10.43
CA HIS A 213 1.56 -29.38 9.13
C HIS A 213 0.54 -28.37 8.63
N VAL A 214 0.77 -27.08 8.84
CA VAL A 214 -0.12 -26.02 8.35
C VAL A 214 0.10 -25.89 6.85
N ARG A 215 -0.97 -25.95 6.07
CA ARG A 215 -1.00 -25.70 4.63
C ARG A 215 -1.95 -24.54 4.37
N VAL A 216 -1.61 -23.64 3.46
CA VAL A 216 -2.40 -22.41 3.24
C VAL A 216 -2.99 -22.42 1.84
N ILE A 217 -4.28 -22.10 1.73
CA ILE A 217 -5.00 -21.87 0.47
C ILE A 217 -5.28 -20.38 0.36
N LEU A 218 -4.98 -19.80 -0.78
CA LEU A 218 -5.29 -18.43 -1.15
C LEU A 218 -6.30 -18.50 -2.31
N GLU A 219 -7.50 -18.01 -2.07
CA GLU A 219 -8.61 -18.08 -3.02
C GLU A 219 -8.87 -16.77 -3.73
N GLU A 220 -9.36 -16.89 -4.97
CA GLU A 220 -9.98 -15.83 -5.76
C GLU A 220 -11.21 -15.23 -5.04
N VAL A 221 -11.61 -14.06 -5.51
CA VAL A 221 -12.88 -13.41 -5.18
C VAL A 221 -13.98 -13.97 -6.09
N PRO A 222 -15.01 -14.66 -5.56
CA PRO A 222 -15.96 -15.36 -6.42
C PRO A 222 -16.78 -14.37 -7.27
N SER A 223 -16.73 -14.53 -8.60
CA SER A 223 -17.61 -13.80 -9.52
C SER A 223 -19.03 -14.36 -9.61
N GLU A 224 -19.25 -15.58 -9.13
CA GLU A 224 -20.54 -16.28 -8.97
C GLU A 224 -20.42 -17.31 -7.83
N PRO A 225 -21.51 -17.74 -7.17
CA PRO A 225 -21.46 -18.80 -6.16
C PRO A 225 -21.15 -20.15 -6.81
N SER A 226 -19.86 -20.48 -6.95
CA SER A 226 -19.44 -21.81 -7.40
C SER A 226 -19.85 -22.86 -6.35
N PRO A 227 -20.55 -23.95 -6.72
CA PRO A 227 -21.12 -24.90 -5.75
C PRO A 227 -20.09 -25.86 -5.13
N HIS A 228 -18.80 -25.68 -5.40
CA HIS A 228 -17.74 -26.61 -4.99
C HIS A 228 -16.86 -25.98 -3.92
N LYS A 229 -17.33 -26.11 -2.68
CA LYS A 229 -16.64 -25.68 -1.45
C LYS A 229 -15.24 -26.29 -1.36
N VAL A 230 -14.20 -25.45 -1.37
CA VAL A 230 -12.78 -25.84 -1.36
C VAL A 230 -12.29 -26.05 0.10
N TYR A 231 -13.09 -26.70 0.95
CA TYR A 231 -12.62 -27.06 2.28
C TYR A 231 -11.92 -28.42 2.23
N ARG A 232 -10.61 -28.44 2.44
CA ARG A 232 -9.81 -29.67 2.55
C ARG A 232 -9.15 -29.73 3.92
N GLN A 233 -9.35 -30.84 4.64
CA GLN A 233 -8.76 -31.02 5.97
C GLN A 233 -7.23 -30.83 5.94
N GLY A 234 -6.71 -30.08 6.91
CA GLY A 234 -5.28 -29.76 7.03
C GLY A 234 -4.84 -28.53 6.23
N TRP A 235 -5.78 -27.81 5.61
CA TRP A 235 -5.54 -26.52 4.96
C TRP A 235 -6.26 -25.39 5.70
N THR A 236 -5.67 -24.20 5.66
CA THR A 236 -6.23 -22.95 6.17
C THR A 236 -6.52 -22.04 4.98
N VAL A 237 -7.78 -21.65 4.82
CA VAL A 237 -8.24 -20.76 3.75
C VAL A 237 -8.04 -19.30 4.18
N VAL A 238 -7.30 -18.55 3.37
CA VAL A 238 -7.11 -17.11 3.53
C VAL A 238 -7.73 -16.40 2.33
N ASN A 239 -8.60 -15.44 2.61
CA ASN A 239 -9.23 -14.61 1.58
C ASN A 239 -9.44 -13.20 2.11
N ILE A 240 -9.38 -12.18 1.26
CA ILE A 240 -9.63 -10.80 1.68
C ILE A 240 -11.10 -10.56 2.07
N GLN A 241 -12.02 -11.35 1.52
CA GLN A 241 -13.45 -11.26 1.77
C GLN A 241 -13.88 -12.19 2.93
N PRO A 242 -14.80 -11.73 3.80
CA PRO A 242 -15.32 -12.52 4.92
C PRO A 242 -16.38 -13.53 4.47
N LEU A 243 -15.97 -14.57 3.74
CA LEU A 243 -16.87 -15.63 3.27
C LEU A 243 -17.01 -16.76 4.33
N PRO A 244 -18.14 -17.51 4.34
CA PRO A 244 -18.40 -18.52 5.38
C PRO A 244 -17.37 -19.64 5.53
N HIS A 245 -16.58 -19.92 4.48
CA HIS A 245 -15.55 -20.97 4.45
C HIS A 245 -14.12 -20.44 4.65
N VAL A 246 -13.96 -19.13 4.88
CA VAL A 246 -12.66 -18.49 5.07
C VAL A 246 -12.24 -18.58 6.53
N ASP A 247 -11.11 -19.23 6.79
CA ASP A 247 -10.55 -19.34 8.14
C ASP A 247 -9.92 -18.02 8.59
N LEU A 248 -9.30 -17.28 7.66
CA LEU A 248 -8.57 -16.04 7.91
C LEU A 248 -8.93 -14.96 6.88
N VAL A 249 -9.64 -13.91 7.31
CA VAL A 249 -10.08 -12.79 6.45
C VAL A 249 -9.00 -11.71 6.31
N ARG A 250 -8.16 -11.78 5.27
CA ARG A 250 -6.90 -11.02 5.15
C ARG A 250 -6.37 -10.95 3.72
N GLU A 251 -5.52 -9.96 3.46
CA GLU A 251 -4.73 -9.89 2.23
C GLU A 251 -3.61 -10.94 2.20
N MET A 252 -3.40 -11.55 1.03
CA MET A 252 -2.38 -12.59 0.80
C MET A 252 -0.93 -12.13 1.03
N LYS A 253 -0.65 -10.82 0.99
CA LYS A 253 0.66 -10.24 1.35
C LYS A 253 0.84 -9.96 2.84
N HIS A 254 -0.18 -10.23 3.66
CA HIS A 254 -0.19 -9.92 5.08
C HIS A 254 -0.62 -11.14 5.92
N LEU A 255 0.17 -12.21 5.90
CA LEU A 255 -0.03 -13.45 6.64
C LEU A 255 0.45 -13.36 8.11
N HIS A 256 0.21 -12.22 8.78
CA HIS A 256 0.59 -11.98 10.18
C HIS A 256 0.05 -13.06 11.15
N GLY A 257 0.79 -13.45 12.19
CA GLY A 257 0.35 -14.53 13.08
C GLY A 257 0.46 -15.95 12.50
N ILE A 258 0.79 -16.12 11.21
CA ILE A 258 1.42 -17.35 10.70
C ILE A 258 2.93 -17.18 10.89
N ALA A 259 3.52 -18.07 11.69
CA ALA A 259 4.93 -17.98 12.05
C ALA A 259 5.85 -18.21 10.83
N ASP A 260 7.05 -17.65 10.88
CA ASP A 260 8.11 -17.90 9.89
C ASP A 260 8.38 -19.40 9.79
N SER A 261 8.58 -19.90 8.57
CA SER A 261 8.94 -21.30 8.34
C SER A 261 8.05 -22.31 9.08
N SER A 262 6.73 -22.06 9.08
CA SER A 262 5.74 -22.92 9.77
C SER A 262 4.83 -23.68 8.81
N VAL A 263 4.71 -23.21 7.57
CA VAL A 263 3.82 -23.75 6.53
C VAL A 263 4.59 -24.71 5.63
N THR A 264 4.02 -25.87 5.31
CA THR A 264 4.66 -26.83 4.40
C THR A 264 4.31 -26.55 2.94
N ALA A 265 3.09 -26.08 2.66
CA ALA A 265 2.65 -25.79 1.31
C ALA A 265 1.70 -24.57 1.25
N ILE A 266 1.83 -23.78 0.18
CA ILE A 266 0.88 -22.73 -0.21
C ILE A 266 0.27 -23.10 -1.55
N TYR A 267 -1.05 -23.02 -1.65
CA TYR A 267 -1.81 -23.10 -2.90
C TYR A 267 -2.47 -21.76 -3.17
N SER A 268 -2.28 -21.21 -4.36
CA SER A 268 -2.90 -19.96 -4.81
C SER A 268 -3.48 -20.18 -6.19
N SER A 269 -4.78 -19.95 -6.36
CA SER A 269 -5.46 -20.05 -7.66
C SER A 269 -6.13 -18.74 -7.98
N HIS A 270 -5.73 -18.14 -9.11
CA HIS A 270 -6.27 -16.89 -9.64
C HIS A 270 -6.36 -15.76 -8.59
N ALA A 271 -5.24 -15.54 -7.91
CA ALA A 271 -5.15 -14.51 -6.86
C ALA A 271 -4.00 -13.53 -7.11
N LEU A 272 -2.83 -14.03 -7.52
CA LEU A 272 -1.61 -13.22 -7.63
C LEU A 272 -1.74 -12.08 -8.67
N GLU A 273 -2.52 -12.27 -9.72
CA GLU A 273 -2.80 -11.30 -10.78
C GLU A 273 -3.55 -10.06 -10.29
N HIS A 274 -4.17 -10.11 -9.10
CA HIS A 274 -4.84 -8.97 -8.48
C HIS A 274 -3.86 -8.04 -7.73
N CYS A 275 -2.60 -8.45 -7.60
CA CYS A 275 -1.53 -7.63 -7.03
C CYS A 275 -1.07 -6.56 -8.03
N GLY A 276 -0.84 -5.33 -7.54
CA GLY A 276 -0.10 -4.34 -8.31
C GLY A 276 1.37 -4.74 -8.52
N TYR A 277 2.03 -4.07 -9.46
CA TYR A 277 3.48 -4.17 -9.67
C TYR A 277 4.12 -2.79 -9.87
N GLY A 278 5.43 -2.67 -9.63
CA GLY A 278 6.22 -1.45 -9.87
C GLY A 278 6.40 -0.53 -8.66
N ALA A 279 7.10 0.60 -8.86
CA ALA A 279 7.60 1.46 -7.77
C ALA A 279 6.52 2.05 -6.84
N HIS A 280 5.27 2.10 -7.29
CA HIS A 280 4.13 2.63 -6.53
C HIS A 280 3.20 1.54 -5.99
N ALA A 281 3.43 0.27 -6.33
CA ALA A 281 2.60 -0.85 -5.95
C ALA A 281 3.37 -2.18 -6.06
N ALA A 282 4.47 -2.35 -5.32
CA ALA A 282 5.30 -3.57 -5.32
C ALA A 282 4.63 -4.76 -4.59
N ASP A 283 3.34 -4.99 -4.90
CA ASP A 283 2.50 -5.95 -4.20
C ASP A 283 2.83 -7.38 -4.57
N VAL A 284 3.19 -7.66 -5.84
CA VAL A 284 3.64 -9.00 -6.26
C VAL A 284 4.90 -9.40 -5.48
N GLU A 285 5.89 -8.52 -5.40
CA GLU A 285 7.13 -8.76 -4.67
C GLU A 285 6.88 -8.96 -3.17
N ALA A 286 6.07 -8.10 -2.56
CA ALA A 286 5.69 -8.23 -1.15
C ALA A 286 4.92 -9.52 -0.86
N THR A 287 3.99 -9.89 -1.74
CA THR A 287 3.20 -11.13 -1.64
C THR A 287 4.10 -12.36 -1.68
N LEU A 288 4.96 -12.45 -2.68
CA LEU A 288 5.87 -13.60 -2.82
C LEU A 288 6.90 -13.65 -1.69
N ALA A 289 7.39 -12.50 -1.20
CA ALA A 289 8.26 -12.46 -0.03
C ALA A 289 7.56 -12.95 1.24
N GLU A 290 6.29 -12.61 1.43
CA GLU A 290 5.49 -13.07 2.57
C GLU A 290 5.20 -14.58 2.49
N TRP A 291 4.87 -15.08 1.30
CA TRP A 291 4.67 -16.51 1.06
C TRP A 291 5.95 -17.29 1.29
N PHE A 292 7.07 -16.75 0.81
CA PHE A 292 8.39 -17.30 1.09
C PHE A 292 8.64 -17.32 2.60
N ARG A 293 8.40 -16.22 3.33
CA ARG A 293 8.60 -16.13 4.80
C ARG A 293 7.91 -17.25 5.56
N VAL A 294 6.63 -17.51 5.30
CA VAL A 294 5.87 -18.52 6.06
C VAL A 294 6.20 -19.96 5.68
N LEU A 295 6.67 -20.21 4.45
CA LEU A 295 7.04 -21.56 3.99
C LEU A 295 8.30 -22.07 4.69
N LYS A 296 8.29 -23.34 5.11
CA LYS A 296 9.48 -24.06 5.58
C LYS A 296 10.55 -24.14 4.49
N PRO A 297 11.84 -24.29 4.83
CA PRO A 297 12.86 -24.69 3.87
C PRO A 297 12.40 -25.94 3.09
N GLY A 298 12.37 -25.88 1.76
CA GLY A 298 11.84 -26.97 0.90
C GLY A 298 10.32 -27.02 0.75
N GLY A 299 9.58 -26.11 1.42
CA GLY A 299 8.14 -25.98 1.29
C GLY A 299 7.70 -25.70 -0.15
N ALA A 300 6.53 -26.17 -0.53
CA ALA A 300 6.02 -26.07 -1.90
C ALA A 300 5.08 -24.88 -2.07
N LEU A 301 5.22 -24.17 -3.19
CA LEU A 301 4.31 -23.14 -3.64
C LEU A 301 3.65 -23.62 -4.95
N PHE A 302 2.32 -23.64 -4.98
CA PHE A 302 1.48 -23.95 -6.14
C PHE A 302 0.75 -22.67 -6.54
N VAL A 303 0.99 -22.16 -7.75
CA VAL A 303 0.40 -20.91 -8.25
C VAL A 303 -0.28 -21.14 -9.59
N SER A 304 -1.58 -20.89 -9.66
CA SER A 304 -2.34 -20.72 -10.90
C SER A 304 -2.59 -19.23 -11.13
N VAL A 305 -2.29 -18.75 -12.33
CA VAL A 305 -2.64 -17.41 -12.82
C VAL A 305 -3.11 -17.51 -14.28
N PRO A 306 -3.87 -16.54 -14.81
CA PRO A 306 -4.21 -16.50 -16.23
C PRO A 306 -2.93 -16.49 -17.10
N ASP A 307 -2.82 -17.41 -18.05
CA ASP A 307 -1.68 -17.44 -18.98
C ASP A 307 -1.85 -16.33 -20.02
N LEU A 308 -1.15 -15.22 -19.81
CA LEU A 308 -1.27 -14.05 -20.68
C LEU A 308 -0.84 -14.35 -22.13
N SER A 309 0.10 -15.27 -22.35
CA SER A 309 0.52 -15.65 -23.71
C SER A 309 -0.59 -16.41 -24.44
N VAL A 310 -1.25 -17.35 -23.75
CA VAL A 310 -2.37 -18.11 -24.32
C VAL A 310 -3.57 -17.19 -24.53
N LEU A 311 -3.92 -16.38 -23.54
CA LEU A 311 -5.06 -15.47 -23.60
C LEU A 311 -4.87 -14.37 -24.65
N ALA A 312 -3.67 -13.80 -24.80
CA ALA A 312 -3.38 -12.84 -25.88
C ALA A 312 -3.54 -13.49 -27.26
N THR A 313 -3.11 -14.75 -27.41
CA THR A 313 -3.28 -15.50 -28.66
C THR A 313 -4.77 -15.73 -28.97
N LEU A 314 -5.56 -16.11 -27.96
CA LEU A 314 -7.02 -16.26 -28.10
C LEU A 314 -7.68 -14.92 -28.41
N PHE A 315 -7.26 -13.83 -27.76
CA PHE A 315 -7.86 -12.51 -27.91
C PHE A 315 -7.75 -11.96 -29.33
N VAL A 316 -6.68 -12.30 -30.06
CA VAL A 316 -6.47 -11.90 -31.46
C VAL A 316 -6.95 -12.93 -32.48
N ASP A 317 -7.44 -14.09 -32.03
CA ASP A 317 -7.92 -15.16 -32.92
C ASP A 317 -9.16 -14.68 -33.71
N PRO A 318 -9.12 -14.66 -35.06
CA PRO A 318 -10.23 -14.17 -35.86
C PRO A 318 -11.44 -15.10 -35.86
N THR A 319 -11.31 -16.33 -35.37
CA THR A 319 -12.39 -17.32 -35.30
C THR A 319 -13.33 -17.11 -34.11
N LEU A 320 -12.90 -16.37 -33.08
CA LEU A 320 -13.75 -16.07 -31.92
C LEU A 320 -14.83 -15.06 -32.26
N THR A 321 -16.04 -15.35 -31.80
CA THR A 321 -17.16 -14.41 -31.80
C THR A 321 -16.86 -13.20 -30.89
N PRO A 322 -17.56 -12.07 -31.07
CA PRO A 322 -17.41 -10.91 -30.19
C PRO A 322 -17.64 -11.23 -28.70
N HIS A 323 -18.59 -12.11 -28.39
CA HIS A 323 -18.89 -12.53 -27.02
C HIS A 323 -17.76 -13.38 -26.41
N GLU A 324 -17.24 -14.36 -27.15
CA GLU A 324 -16.08 -15.15 -26.70
C GLU A 324 -14.84 -14.28 -26.52
N ARG A 325 -14.60 -13.33 -27.43
CA ARG A 325 -13.49 -12.38 -27.31
C ARG A 325 -13.64 -11.47 -26.09
N PHE A 326 -14.86 -11.03 -25.78
CA PHE A 326 -15.17 -10.30 -24.55
C PHE A 326 -14.92 -11.15 -23.31
N HIS A 327 -15.25 -12.44 -23.35
CA HIS A 327 -14.93 -13.37 -22.27
C HIS A 327 -13.42 -13.52 -22.07
N VAL A 328 -12.64 -13.64 -23.15
CA VAL A 328 -11.16 -13.63 -23.09
C VAL A 328 -10.63 -12.32 -22.50
N MET A 329 -11.19 -11.18 -22.87
CA MET A 329 -10.83 -9.89 -22.28
C MET A 329 -11.05 -9.88 -20.76
N ARG A 330 -12.17 -10.43 -20.28
CA ARG A 330 -12.44 -10.55 -18.83
C ARG A 330 -11.44 -11.46 -18.12
N MET A 331 -10.98 -12.53 -18.77
CA MET A 331 -9.92 -13.38 -18.20
C MET A 331 -8.57 -12.65 -18.10
N ILE A 332 -8.32 -11.64 -18.95
CA ILE A 332 -7.09 -10.83 -18.93
C ILE A 332 -7.17 -9.71 -17.89
N TYR A 333 -8.28 -8.97 -17.83
CA TYR A 333 -8.41 -7.74 -17.04
C TYR A 333 -9.22 -7.90 -15.74
N GLY A 334 -9.62 -9.11 -15.40
CA GLY A 334 -10.53 -9.42 -14.30
C GLY A 334 -11.98 -9.42 -14.73
N GLY A 335 -12.81 -10.14 -13.98
CA GLY A 335 -14.25 -10.19 -14.20
C GLY A 335 -14.94 -8.87 -13.84
N GLN A 336 -14.30 -8.04 -13.01
CA GLN A 336 -14.74 -6.75 -12.47
C GLN A 336 -16.12 -6.80 -11.81
N VAL A 337 -16.45 -7.92 -11.16
CA VAL A 337 -17.73 -8.08 -10.46
C VAL A 337 -17.78 -7.30 -9.15
N ASP A 338 -16.63 -7.01 -8.55
CA ASP A 338 -16.48 -6.18 -7.36
C ASP A 338 -15.12 -5.46 -7.34
N ALA A 339 -14.85 -4.73 -6.24
CA ALA A 339 -13.65 -3.91 -6.09
C ALA A 339 -12.33 -4.70 -6.06
N HIS A 340 -12.38 -6.02 -5.89
CA HIS A 340 -11.23 -6.90 -5.79
C HIS A 340 -11.00 -7.72 -7.06
N ASP A 341 -12.01 -7.89 -7.91
CA ASP A 341 -11.95 -8.65 -9.17
C ASP A 341 -11.34 -7.85 -10.35
N PHE A 342 -10.16 -7.26 -10.12
CA PHE A 342 -9.38 -6.56 -11.14
C PHE A 342 -7.99 -7.19 -11.27
N HIS A 343 -7.66 -7.67 -12.47
CA HIS A 343 -6.30 -8.12 -12.76
C HIS A 343 -5.42 -6.91 -13.04
N LYS A 344 -4.46 -6.67 -12.16
CA LYS A 344 -3.54 -5.54 -12.23
C LYS A 344 -2.23 -5.91 -12.90
N VAL A 345 -1.91 -7.20 -13.01
CA VAL A 345 -0.71 -7.73 -13.65
C VAL A 345 -1.07 -8.96 -14.47
N GLY A 346 -0.43 -9.11 -15.64
CA GLY A 346 -0.57 -10.31 -16.46
C GLY A 346 0.73 -11.11 -16.46
N PHE A 347 0.62 -12.44 -16.32
CA PHE A 347 1.77 -13.33 -16.24
C PHE A 347 1.88 -14.23 -17.46
N ASN A 348 3.09 -14.33 -17.99
CA ASN A 348 3.51 -15.51 -18.73
C ASN A 348 4.60 -16.24 -17.93
N LYS A 349 5.07 -17.38 -18.43
CA LYS A 349 6.08 -18.20 -17.76
C LYS A 349 7.34 -17.41 -17.38
N ASP A 350 7.85 -16.58 -18.28
CA ASP A 350 9.11 -15.87 -18.07
C ASP A 350 8.98 -14.78 -16.99
N ILE A 351 7.89 -14.00 -17.05
CA ILE A 351 7.59 -12.95 -16.07
C ILE A 351 7.40 -13.57 -14.68
N LEU A 352 6.55 -14.61 -14.57
CA LEU A 352 6.28 -15.27 -13.30
C LEU A 352 7.55 -15.91 -12.71
N ASN A 353 8.36 -16.58 -13.54
CA ASN A 353 9.63 -17.16 -13.11
C ASN A 353 10.60 -16.10 -12.58
N SER A 354 10.66 -14.92 -13.18
CA SER A 354 11.52 -13.83 -12.71
C SER A 354 11.12 -13.37 -11.31
N PHE A 355 9.83 -13.17 -11.05
CA PHE A 355 9.33 -12.77 -9.73
C PHE A 355 9.57 -13.85 -8.67
N LEU A 356 9.31 -15.12 -9.02
CA LEU A 356 9.57 -16.25 -8.14
C LEU A 356 11.05 -16.36 -7.77
N ALA A 357 11.95 -16.22 -8.75
CA ALA A 357 13.39 -16.26 -8.51
C ALA A 357 13.86 -15.10 -7.61
N GLN A 358 13.35 -13.88 -7.84
CA GLN A 358 13.67 -12.71 -7.01
C GLN A 358 13.23 -12.88 -5.55
N ALA A 359 12.11 -13.55 -5.31
CA ALA A 359 11.61 -13.85 -3.97
C ALA A 359 12.32 -15.04 -3.28
N GLY A 360 13.23 -15.73 -3.97
CA GLY A 360 14.01 -16.85 -3.42
C GLY A 360 13.44 -18.24 -3.69
N PHE A 361 12.42 -18.36 -4.55
CA PHE A 361 11.92 -19.66 -4.98
C PHE A 361 12.81 -20.29 -6.05
N CYS A 362 12.93 -21.61 -6.02
CA CYS A 362 13.68 -22.37 -7.03
C CYS A 362 12.95 -23.67 -7.42
N ASN A 363 13.56 -24.47 -8.30
CA ASN A 363 12.97 -25.70 -8.88
C ASN A 363 11.59 -25.45 -9.51
N VAL A 364 11.46 -24.33 -10.23
CA VAL A 364 10.21 -23.88 -10.82
C VAL A 364 9.82 -24.76 -12.00
N THR A 365 8.63 -25.38 -11.93
CA THR A 365 8.13 -26.33 -12.93
C THR A 365 6.70 -25.99 -13.32
N THR A 366 6.41 -25.93 -14.62
CA THR A 366 5.05 -25.78 -15.13
C THR A 366 4.37 -27.15 -15.21
N VAL A 367 3.13 -27.26 -14.77
CA VAL A 367 2.34 -28.50 -14.81
C VAL A 367 0.98 -28.24 -15.49
N ARG A 368 0.31 -29.30 -15.94
CA ARG A 368 -1.04 -29.13 -16.53
C ARG A 368 -2.10 -28.89 -15.46
N SER A 369 -2.03 -29.63 -14.36
CA SER A 369 -2.97 -29.60 -13.24
C SER A 369 -2.20 -29.88 -11.95
N PHE A 370 -2.68 -29.31 -10.84
CA PHE A 370 -2.17 -29.63 -9.51
C PHE A 370 -2.83 -30.87 -8.90
N GLY A 371 -4.04 -31.23 -9.33
CA GLY A 371 -4.83 -32.32 -8.73
C GLY A 371 -5.14 -32.13 -7.23
N LEU A 372 -5.13 -30.88 -6.75
CA LEU A 372 -5.30 -30.55 -5.33
C LEU A 372 -6.72 -30.10 -4.97
N PHE A 373 -7.33 -29.28 -5.83
CA PHE A 373 -8.63 -28.66 -5.60
C PHE A 373 -9.47 -28.70 -6.88
N GLN A 374 -10.79 -28.60 -6.73
CA GLN A 374 -11.72 -28.46 -7.85
C GLN A 374 -12.03 -26.97 -8.03
N ASP A 375 -11.20 -26.28 -8.80
CA ASP A 375 -11.35 -24.86 -9.10
C ASP A 375 -11.07 -24.58 -10.59
N THR A 376 -10.86 -23.31 -10.93
CA THR A 376 -10.61 -22.85 -12.29
C THR A 376 -9.17 -23.06 -12.77
N SER A 377 -8.24 -23.60 -11.95
CA SER A 377 -6.83 -23.82 -12.34
C SER A 377 -6.67 -24.73 -13.55
N ASP A 378 -7.63 -25.62 -13.77
CA ASP A 378 -7.59 -26.61 -14.84
C ASP A 378 -8.46 -26.23 -16.04
N LEU A 379 -9.06 -25.02 -16.02
CA LEU A 379 -10.02 -24.56 -17.01
C LEU A 379 -9.44 -24.61 -18.44
N VAL A 380 -10.29 -25.04 -19.37
CA VAL A 380 -9.99 -25.14 -20.80
C VAL A 380 -10.97 -24.28 -21.56
N PHE A 381 -10.47 -23.42 -22.45
CA PHE A 381 -11.26 -22.61 -23.34
C PHE A 381 -10.77 -22.80 -24.77
N HIS A 382 -11.68 -23.12 -25.71
CA HIS A 382 -11.34 -23.50 -27.10
C HIS A 382 -10.22 -24.54 -27.20
N ASN A 383 -10.32 -25.62 -26.41
CA ASN A 383 -9.33 -26.70 -26.32
C ASN A 383 -7.92 -26.26 -25.88
N LYS A 384 -7.78 -25.05 -25.33
CA LYS A 384 -6.52 -24.55 -24.77
C LYS A 384 -6.63 -24.44 -23.24
N PRO A 385 -5.68 -25.01 -22.49
CA PRO A 385 -5.45 -24.63 -21.10
C PRO A 385 -5.22 -23.13 -21.01
N ILE A 386 -5.98 -22.41 -20.18
CA ILE A 386 -5.89 -20.95 -20.09
C ILE A 386 -5.20 -20.46 -18.83
N SER A 387 -4.89 -21.35 -17.90
CA SER A 387 -4.13 -21.03 -16.69
C SER A 387 -2.68 -21.50 -16.81
N LEU A 388 -1.77 -20.65 -16.35
CA LEU A 388 -0.36 -20.97 -16.14
C LEU A 388 -0.20 -21.54 -14.73
N ASN A 389 -0.07 -22.86 -14.65
CA ASN A 389 0.11 -23.59 -13.39
C ASN A 389 1.59 -23.84 -13.11
N VAL A 390 2.11 -23.26 -12.04
CA VAL A 390 3.52 -23.34 -11.64
C VAL A 390 3.67 -23.91 -10.23
N ILE A 391 4.62 -24.83 -10.09
CA ILE A 391 5.08 -25.36 -8.82
C ILE A 391 6.50 -24.84 -8.57
N ALA A 392 6.76 -24.30 -7.38
CA ALA A 392 8.08 -23.87 -6.96
C ALA A 392 8.40 -24.32 -5.52
N LYS A 393 9.67 -24.28 -5.14
CA LYS A 393 10.15 -24.63 -3.80
C LYS A 393 10.74 -23.41 -3.10
N ALA A 394 10.49 -23.25 -1.80
CA ALA A 394 11.11 -22.21 -0.98
C ALA A 394 12.55 -22.60 -0.64
N CYS A 395 13.52 -22.02 -1.36
CA CYS A 395 14.93 -22.39 -1.28
C CYS A 395 15.64 -21.58 -0.19
N LYS A 396 15.32 -21.94 1.06
CA LYS A 396 15.88 -21.35 2.28
C LYS A 396 17.04 -22.20 2.83
N PRO A 397 18.05 -21.58 3.45
CA PRO A 397 19.01 -22.29 4.28
C PRO A 397 18.33 -22.82 5.55
N GLY A 398 18.63 -24.07 5.93
CA GLY A 398 18.15 -24.70 7.18
C GLY A 398 18.29 -26.22 7.16
N ASP A 399 18.43 -26.83 8.34
CA ASP A 399 18.70 -28.27 8.50
C ASP A 399 17.44 -29.16 8.37
N ASP A 400 16.24 -28.58 8.56
CA ASP A 400 14.94 -29.27 8.49
C ASP A 400 14.22 -29.01 7.15
N VAL A 401 14.86 -29.39 6.04
CA VAL A 401 14.26 -29.26 4.70
C VAL A 401 13.08 -30.23 4.55
N VAL A 402 11.88 -29.71 4.36
CA VAL A 402 10.69 -30.54 4.13
C VAL A 402 10.61 -30.95 2.66
N SER A 403 10.35 -32.24 2.42
CA SER A 403 9.94 -32.71 1.09
C SER A 403 8.41 -32.78 1.06
N VAL A 404 7.80 -31.87 0.31
CA VAL A 404 6.39 -31.99 -0.06
C VAL A 404 6.32 -32.79 -1.36
N ASP A 405 5.62 -33.93 -1.32
CA ASP A 405 5.29 -34.73 -2.49
C ASP A 405 4.57 -33.85 -3.51
N LEU A 406 5.26 -33.59 -4.62
CA LEU A 406 4.70 -32.83 -5.73
C LEU A 406 3.88 -33.81 -6.60
N PRO A 407 2.72 -33.39 -7.12
CA PRO A 407 2.05 -34.14 -8.18
C PRO A 407 3.07 -34.39 -9.31
N SER A 408 3.24 -35.65 -9.71
CA SER A 408 4.03 -35.96 -10.90
C SER A 408 3.48 -35.15 -12.08
N PRO A 409 4.31 -34.46 -12.88
CA PRO A 409 3.82 -33.80 -14.07
C PRO A 409 3.16 -34.87 -14.95
N THR A 410 1.84 -34.84 -15.05
CA THR A 410 1.14 -35.60 -16.09
C THR A 410 1.67 -35.09 -17.42
N ALA A 411 2.21 -36.01 -18.23
CA ALA A 411 2.82 -35.72 -19.52
C ALA A 411 1.88 -34.89 -20.40
N THR A 412 2.52 -33.96 -21.10
CA THR A 412 2.03 -33.01 -22.12
C THR A 412 0.85 -33.48 -22.95
#